data_AF-A0A1C6RI37-F1
#
_entry.id   AF-A0A1C6RI37-F1
#
_cell.length_a   1.000
_cell.length_b   1.000
_cell.length_c   1.000
_cell.angle_alpha   90.00
_cell.angle_beta   90.00
_cell.angle_gamma   90.00
#
_symmetry.space_group_name_H-M   'P 1'
#
loop_
_entity.id
_entity.type
_entity.pdbx_description
1 polymer ?
#
loop_
_entity_poly.entity_id
_entity_poly.type
_entity_poly.pdbx_seq_one_letter_code
_entity_poly.pdbx_strand_id
1 'polypeptide(L)'
;MSQEPESVERTETVETRGDERVDLLRADTNNDGRTDVWVADTDGDGKADLFQFDTDHDGKVDITMVDIDEDGTPDEVVDGDGGLPPEQHSSTVQV
;
A
#
# COMPACT_ATOMS: atom_id res chain seq x y z
N MET A 1 -23.76 -16.76 -21.21
CA MET A 1 -22.32 -16.53 -21.42
C MET A 1 -22.18 -15.06 -21.76
N SER A 2 -22.08 -14.22 -20.74
CA SER A 2 -21.91 -12.77 -20.88
C SER A 2 -20.74 -12.43 -19.97
N GLN A 3 -19.55 -12.39 -20.55
CA GLN A 3 -18.46 -11.66 -19.92
C GLN A 3 -18.49 -10.30 -20.63
N GLU A 4 -19.11 -9.34 -19.95
CA GLU A 4 -18.94 -7.92 -20.23
C GLU A 4 -17.42 -7.65 -20.16
N PRO A 5 -16.82 -6.86 -21.07
CA PRO A 5 -15.47 -6.39 -20.83
C PRO A 5 -15.58 -5.40 -19.66
N GLU A 6 -15.23 -5.84 -18.46
CA GLU A 6 -15.07 -4.93 -17.33
C GLU A 6 -14.08 -3.86 -17.80
N SER A 7 -14.56 -2.62 -17.82
CA SER A 7 -13.72 -1.44 -17.95
C SER A 7 -12.74 -1.50 -16.81
N VAL A 8 -11.56 -2.09 -17.05
CA VAL A 8 -10.39 -1.85 -16.24
C VAL A 8 -10.07 -0.39 -16.49
N GLU A 9 -10.63 0.48 -15.65
CA GLU A 9 -10.09 1.81 -15.41
C GLU A 9 -8.63 1.57 -15.06
N ARG A 10 -7.76 1.74 -16.06
CA ARG A 10 -6.31 1.75 -15.88
C ARG A 10 -5.96 3.04 -15.15
N THR A 11 -6.38 3.14 -13.90
CA THR A 11 -5.54 3.78 -12.91
C THR A 11 -4.23 3.00 -12.98
N GLU A 12 -3.10 3.67 -13.14
CA GLU A 12 -1.79 3.04 -13.10
C GLU A 12 -1.53 2.59 -11.66
N THR A 13 -2.29 1.57 -11.24
CA THR A 13 -2.11 0.89 -9.98
C THR A 13 -0.86 0.05 -10.10
N VAL A 14 0.06 0.21 -9.17
CA VAL A 14 1.24 -0.64 -9.06
C VAL A 14 0.80 -2.11 -9.05
N GLU A 15 1.51 -2.96 -9.81
CA GLU A 15 1.15 -4.37 -9.92
C GLU A 15 1.61 -5.11 -8.66
N THR A 16 0.67 -5.44 -7.78
CA THR A 16 0.91 -6.25 -6.58
C THR A 16 0.70 -7.73 -6.86
N ARG A 17 1.13 -8.59 -5.92
CA ARG A 17 1.09 -10.04 -6.09
C ARG A 17 -0.33 -10.62 -6.05
N GLY A 18 -1.22 -9.98 -5.31
CA GLY A 18 -2.64 -10.31 -5.29
C GLY A 18 -3.56 -9.10 -5.25
N ASP A 19 -4.85 -9.36 -5.34
CA ASP A 19 -5.94 -8.37 -5.20
C ASP A 19 -6.44 -8.25 -3.75
N GLU A 20 -5.95 -9.10 -2.83
CA GLU A 20 -6.24 -8.94 -1.42
C GLU A 20 -5.35 -7.82 -0.85
N ARG A 21 -5.74 -7.20 0.26
CA ARG A 21 -4.88 -6.22 0.95
C ARG A 21 -5.04 -6.40 2.44
N VAL A 22 -4.03 -6.97 3.06
CA VAL A 22 -3.95 -7.21 4.49
C VAL A 22 -2.95 -6.24 5.09
N ASP A 23 -3.43 -5.22 5.81
CA ASP A 23 -2.53 -4.32 6.55
C ASP A 23 -1.81 -5.09 7.67
N LEU A 24 -0.52 -5.34 7.49
CA LEU A 24 0.34 -5.99 8.48
C LEU A 24 0.83 -5.01 9.54
N LEU A 25 1.25 -3.81 9.12
CA LEU A 25 1.80 -2.80 10.01
C LEU A 25 1.42 -1.39 9.56
N ARG A 26 1.11 -0.56 10.54
CA ARG A 26 0.89 0.88 10.39
C ARG A 26 1.66 1.58 11.49
N ALA A 27 2.49 2.56 11.12
CA ALA A 27 3.26 3.33 12.08
C ALA A 27 3.13 4.83 11.84
N ASP A 28 2.95 5.55 12.94
CA ASP A 28 3.00 7.01 13.02
C ASP A 28 4.36 7.37 13.62
N THR A 29 5.27 7.82 12.76
CA THR A 29 6.67 8.09 13.11
C THR A 29 6.82 9.48 13.73
N ASN A 30 5.98 10.44 13.32
CA ASN A 30 6.04 11.80 13.81
C ASN A 30 5.05 12.11 14.96
N ASN A 31 4.13 11.18 15.27
CA ASN A 31 3.11 11.33 16.30
C ASN A 31 2.13 12.50 16.04
N ASP A 32 1.91 12.85 14.77
CA ASP A 32 0.90 13.84 14.37
C ASP A 32 -0.52 13.24 14.38
N GLY A 33 -0.64 11.92 14.58
CA GLY A 33 -1.91 11.20 14.56
C GLY A 33 -2.32 10.75 13.15
N ARG A 34 -1.42 10.88 12.18
CA ARG A 34 -1.52 10.31 10.84
C ARG A 34 -0.57 9.12 10.75
N THR A 35 -0.89 8.14 9.93
CA THR A 35 0.06 7.06 9.66
C THR A 35 1.08 7.58 8.67
N ASP A 36 2.36 7.33 8.92
CA ASP A 36 3.44 7.71 8.01
C ASP A 36 3.95 6.50 7.20
N VAL A 37 3.75 5.29 7.73
CA VAL A 37 4.23 4.05 7.12
C VAL A 37 3.11 3.01 7.12
N TRP A 38 2.84 2.44 5.95
CA TRP A 38 1.96 1.29 5.79
C TRP A 38 2.72 0.13 5.19
N VAL A 39 2.44 -1.05 5.73
CA VAL A 39 2.98 -2.32 5.27
C VAL A 39 1.79 -3.24 5.10
N ALA A 40 1.60 -3.74 3.88
CA ALA A 40 0.51 -4.62 3.54
C ALA A 40 1.01 -5.86 2.80
N ASP A 41 0.25 -6.93 2.97
CA ASP A 41 0.39 -8.21 2.28
C ASP A 41 -0.80 -8.34 1.32
N THR A 42 -0.54 -8.49 0.02
CA THR A 42 -1.58 -8.56 -1.00
C THR A 42 -1.93 -9.97 -1.46
N ASP A 43 -1.11 -10.97 -1.15
CA ASP A 43 -1.39 -12.37 -1.48
C ASP A 43 -1.80 -13.23 -0.29
N GLY A 44 -1.74 -12.67 0.92
CA GLY A 44 -2.22 -13.29 2.16
C GLY A 44 -1.32 -14.42 2.65
N ASP A 45 -0.06 -14.45 2.23
CA ASP A 45 0.91 -15.48 2.64
C ASP A 45 1.53 -15.17 4.02
N GLY A 46 1.33 -13.95 4.52
CA GLY A 46 1.85 -13.44 5.78
C GLY A 46 3.15 -12.67 5.65
N LYS A 47 3.62 -12.38 4.44
CA LYS A 47 4.76 -11.50 4.19
C LYS A 47 4.30 -10.23 3.48
N ALA A 48 5.03 -9.16 3.77
CA ALA A 48 4.74 -7.87 3.17
C ALA A 48 5.37 -7.80 1.79
N ASP A 49 4.54 -7.59 0.77
CA ASP A 49 4.94 -7.25 -0.59
C ASP A 49 4.69 -5.77 -0.91
N LEU A 50 3.82 -5.07 -0.16
CA LEU A 50 3.47 -3.67 -0.41
C LEU A 50 3.91 -2.77 0.76
N PHE A 51 4.74 -1.78 0.46
CA PHE A 51 5.26 -0.81 1.44
C PHE A 51 4.96 0.60 0.96
N GLN A 52 4.38 1.42 1.83
CA GLN A 52 4.01 2.79 1.50
C GLN A 52 4.50 3.75 2.57
N PHE A 53 5.05 4.87 2.14
CA PHE A 53 5.68 5.87 3.01
C PHE A 53 5.16 7.27 2.68
N ASP A 54 4.77 7.99 3.73
CA ASP A 54 4.51 9.42 3.73
C ASP A 54 5.74 10.11 4.31
N THR A 55 6.46 10.85 3.47
CA THR A 55 7.72 11.51 3.84
C THR A 55 7.49 12.97 4.19
N ASP A 56 6.47 13.61 3.61
CA ASP A 56 6.08 14.99 3.91
C ASP A 56 5.12 15.08 5.12
N HIS A 57 4.59 13.94 5.57
CA HIS A 57 3.67 13.77 6.68
C HIS A 57 2.33 14.51 6.47
N ASP A 58 1.86 14.58 5.22
CA ASP A 58 0.61 15.24 4.88
C ASP A 58 -0.62 14.32 5.02
N GLY A 59 -0.37 13.04 5.32
CA GLY A 59 -1.33 11.95 5.39
C GLY A 59 -1.60 11.29 4.04
N LYS A 60 -0.81 11.57 3.01
CA LYS A 60 -0.83 10.84 1.74
C LYS A 60 0.48 10.11 1.55
N VAL A 61 0.43 9.05 0.78
CA VAL A 61 1.64 8.30 0.44
C VAL A 61 2.40 9.07 -0.63
N ASP A 62 3.66 9.32 -0.34
CA ASP A 62 4.63 9.94 -1.24
C ASP A 62 5.44 8.90 -2.00
N ILE A 63 5.61 7.69 -1.45
CA ILE A 63 6.41 6.63 -2.07
C ILE A 63 5.74 5.30 -1.80
N THR A 64 5.44 4.56 -2.86
CA THR A 64 4.99 3.17 -2.81
C THR A 64 6.10 2.28 -3.35
N MET A 65 6.41 1.21 -2.62
CA MET A 65 7.36 0.18 -3.02
C MET A 65 6.66 -1.17 -3.01
N VAL A 66 6.95 -1.99 -4.03
CA VAL A 66 6.42 -3.35 -4.17
C VAL A 66 7.57 -4.33 -4.32
N ASP A 67 7.56 -5.37 -3.51
CA ASP A 67 8.49 -6.50 -3.52
C ASP A 67 7.71 -7.76 -3.94
N ILE A 68 7.80 -8.12 -5.23
CA ILE A 68 6.99 -9.20 -5.81
C ILE A 68 7.64 -10.56 -5.53
N ASP A 69 8.96 -10.59 -5.37
CA ASP A 69 9.74 -11.81 -5.13
C ASP A 69 10.04 -12.10 -3.65
N GLU A 70 9.67 -11.18 -2.76
CA GLU A 70 9.81 -11.25 -1.31
C GLU A 70 11.26 -11.50 -0.85
N ASP A 71 12.25 -11.00 -1.60
CA ASP A 71 13.68 -11.07 -1.20
C ASP A 71 14.08 -10.00 -0.17
N GLY A 72 13.19 -9.04 0.11
CA GLY A 72 13.41 -7.89 0.99
C GLY A 72 13.92 -6.65 0.25
N THR A 73 14.01 -6.71 -1.08
CA THR A 73 14.32 -5.59 -1.96
C THR A 73 13.09 -5.27 -2.80
N PRO A 74 12.66 -4.00 -2.85
CA PRO A 74 11.54 -3.65 -3.72
C PRO A 74 11.94 -3.77 -5.20
N ASP A 75 11.15 -4.52 -5.95
CA ASP A 75 11.20 -4.63 -7.40
C ASP A 75 10.73 -3.34 -8.08
N GLU A 76 9.65 -2.77 -7.55
CA GLU A 76 9.01 -1.59 -8.11
C GLU A 76 8.93 -0.49 -7.05
N VAL A 77 9.27 0.74 -7.46
CA VAL A 77 9.16 1.93 -6.61
C VAL A 77 8.48 3.02 -7.41
N VAL A 78 7.36 3.50 -6.90
CA VAL A 78 6.51 4.50 -7.52
C VAL A 78 6.46 5.73 -6.61
N ASP A 79 6.50 6.90 -7.23
CA ASP A 79 6.28 8.17 -6.55
C ASP A 79 4.77 8.41 -6.39
N GLY A 80 4.38 8.75 -5.18
CA GLY A 80 3.02 8.77 -4.69
C GLY A 80 2.53 7.40 -4.25
N ASP A 81 1.21 7.32 -4.16
CA ASP A 81 0.44 6.17 -3.70
C ASP A 81 0.43 4.97 -4.66
N GLY A 82 0.93 5.14 -5.89
CA GLY A 82 0.89 4.09 -6.91
C GLY A 82 -0.53 3.61 -7.21
N GLY A 83 -1.54 4.47 -7.01
CA GLY A 83 -2.95 4.17 -7.24
C GLY A 83 -3.61 3.25 -6.20
N LEU A 84 -2.91 2.89 -5.12
CA LEU A 84 -3.39 2.05 -4.04
C LEU A 84 -3.54 2.81 -2.71
N PRO A 85 -4.56 3.69 -2.58
CA PRO A 85 -4.72 4.55 -1.42
C PRO A 85 -4.79 3.72 -0.15
N PRO A 86 -3.92 3.97 0.85
CA PRO A 86 -3.99 3.22 2.08
C PRO A 86 -5.33 3.51 2.75
N GLU A 87 -5.92 2.49 3.37
CA GLU A 87 -7.16 2.68 4.11
C GLU A 87 -6.90 3.63 5.29
N GLN A 88 -7.33 4.90 5.14
CA GLN A 88 -7.32 5.90 6.19
C GLN A 88 -8.40 5.58 7.21
N HIS A 89 -8.12 4.65 8.13
CA HIS A 89 -8.93 4.53 9.32
C HIS A 89 -8.70 5.79 10.17
N SER A 90 -9.73 6.61 10.36
CA SER A 90 -9.73 7.83 11.20
C SER A 90 -9.52 7.54 12.70
N SER A 91 -8.87 6.45 13.07
CA SER A 91 -8.67 6.01 14.44
C SER A 91 -7.37 5.22 14.55
N THR A 92 -6.25 5.94 14.58
CA THR A 92 -4.99 5.41 15.10
C THR A 92 -5.21 4.97 16.56
N VAL A 93 -4.97 3.69 16.84
CA VAL A 93 -4.81 3.21 18.22
C VAL A 93 -3.48 3.75 18.72
N GLN A 94 -3.52 4.75 19.59
CA GLN A 94 -2.35 5.21 20.33
C GLN A 94 -1.92 4.10 21.30
N VAL A 95 -0.67 3.62 21.19
CA VAL A 95 -0.02 2.73 22.16
C VAL A 95 0.75 3.50 23.22
#